data_AF-A0A2I6SAD5-F1
#
_entry.id   AF-A0A2I6SAD5-F1
#
_cell.length_a   1.000
_cell.length_b   1.000
_cell.length_c   1.000
_cell.angle_alpha   90.00
_cell.angle_beta   90.00
_cell.angle_gamma   90.00
#
_symmetry.space_group_name_H-M   'P 1'
#
loop_
_entity.id
_entity.type
_entity.pdbx_description
1 polymer ?
#
loop_
_entity_poly.entity_id
_entity_poly.type
_entity_poly.pdbx_seq_one_letter_code
_entity_poly.pdbx_strand_id
1 'polypeptide(L)'
;MAVTGNYATGPKKATNVSLSEDLVREARQLRVNVSQAAEAGLVRAVAEQRAERWRQQNREAIESSNAFVDAHGLPLAGHAMF
;
A
#
# COMPACT_ATOMS: atom_id res chain seq x y z
N MET A 1 2.88 -11.96 7.49
CA MET A 1 1.49 -11.51 7.75
C MET A 1 1.31 -10.12 7.13
N ALA A 2 0.67 -10.05 5.95
CA ALA A 2 0.33 -8.76 5.35
C ALA A 2 -0.78 -8.12 6.19
N VAL A 3 -0.51 -6.96 6.78
CA VAL A 3 -1.54 -6.19 7.46
C VAL A 3 -2.38 -5.52 6.38
N THR A 4 -3.34 -6.27 5.82
CA THR A 4 -4.43 -5.71 5.02
C THR A 4 -5.19 -4.77 5.94
N GLY A 5 -4.97 -3.46 5.76
CA GLY A 5 -5.83 -2.48 6.41
C GLY A 5 -7.25 -2.75 5.90
N ASN A 6 -8.13 -3.19 6.79
CA ASN A 6 -9.48 -3.57 6.42
C ASN A 6 -10.34 -2.31 6.25
N TYR A 7 -10.07 -1.55 5.19
CA TYR A 7 -10.74 -0.28 4.89
C TYR A 7 -12.15 -0.48 4.30
N ALA A 8 -12.53 -1.72 3.94
CA ALA A 8 -13.75 -2.01 3.21
C ALA A 8 -15.00 -2.22 4.09
N THR A 9 -14.84 -2.51 5.39
CA THR A 9 -15.98 -2.89 6.27
C THR A 9 -16.16 -1.96 7.48
N GLY A 10 -15.44 -0.84 7.55
CA GLY A 10 -15.57 0.12 8.64
C GLY A 10 -16.70 1.14 8.43
N PRO A 11 -17.21 1.78 9.51
CA PRO A 11 -18.15 2.88 9.38
C PRO A 11 -17.55 4.04 8.57
N LYS A 12 -18.23 4.44 7.50
CA LYS A 12 -17.77 5.53 6.63
C LYS A 12 -18.05 6.87 7.28
N LYS A 13 -17.00 7.69 7.45
CA LYS A 13 -17.14 9.07 7.91
C LYS A 13 -17.24 10.00 6.71
N ALA A 14 -18.34 10.76 6.61
CA ALA A 14 -18.44 11.82 5.63
C ALA A 14 -17.34 12.86 5.89
N THR A 15 -16.46 13.03 4.91
CA THR A 15 -15.33 13.96 4.98
C THR A 15 -15.43 14.89 3.78
N ASN A 16 -15.57 16.19 4.03
CA ASN A 16 -15.58 17.18 2.96
C ASN A 16 -14.16 17.29 2.38
N VAL A 17 -14.04 17.05 1.08
CA VAL A 17 -12.77 17.13 0.35
C VAL A 17 -12.90 18.14 -0.79
N SER A 18 -11.88 18.96 -0.97
CA SER A 18 -11.81 19.92 -2.06
C SER A 18 -11.17 19.26 -3.28
N LEU A 19 -11.91 19.19 -4.38
CA LEU A 19 -11.46 18.67 -5.67
C LEU A 19 -11.68 19.73 -6.75
N SER A 20 -10.89 19.67 -7.83
CA SER A 20 -11.06 20.58 -8.96
C SER A 20 -12.46 20.46 -9.56
N GLU A 21 -13.09 21.61 -9.81
CA GLU A 21 -14.46 21.67 -10.35
C GLU A 21 -14.57 20.95 -11.69
N ASP A 22 -13.58 21.12 -12.57
CA ASP A 22 -13.53 20.45 -13.88
C ASP A 22 -13.55 18.93 -13.75
N LEU A 23 -12.77 18.40 -12.80
CA LEU A 23 -12.70 16.97 -12.53
C LEU A 23 -14.03 16.42 -11.99
N VAL A 24 -14.68 17.17 -11.09
CA VAL A 24 -15.99 16.77 -10.55
C VAL A 24 -17.06 16.81 -11.64
N ARG A 25 -17.02 17.83 -12.51
CA ARG A 25 -17.94 17.96 -13.64
C ARG A 25 -17.78 16.81 -14.63
N GLU A 26 -16.56 16.49 -15.01
CA GLU A 26 -16.23 15.35 -15.88
C GLU A 26 -16.64 14.02 -15.24
N ALA A 27 -16.33 13.80 -13.97
CA ALA A 27 -16.75 12.61 -13.23
C ALA A 27 -18.28 12.45 -13.23
N ARG A 28 -19.04 13.53 -13.06
CA ARG A 28 -20.52 13.50 -13.14
C ARG A 28 -21.00 13.15 -14.54
N GLN A 29 -20.40 13.72 -15.58
CA GLN A 29 -20.74 13.41 -16.98
C GLN A 29 -20.49 11.93 -17.30
N LEU A 30 -19.39 11.38 -16.80
CA LEU A 30 -19.00 9.99 -16.98
C LEU A 30 -19.69 9.02 -15.99
N ARG A 31 -20.58 9.53 -15.12
CA ARG A 31 -21.25 8.76 -14.05
C ARG A 31 -20.27 8.03 -13.10
N VAL A 32 -19.09 8.59 -12.89
CA VAL A 32 -18.10 8.09 -11.94
C VAL A 32 -18.52 8.42 -10.51
N ASN A 33 -18.47 7.42 -9.63
CA ASN A 33 -18.72 7.62 -8.22
C ASN A 33 -17.49 8.25 -7.55
N VAL A 34 -17.52 9.58 -7.41
CA VAL A 34 -16.41 10.37 -6.83
C VAL A 34 -16.00 9.88 -5.44
N SER A 35 -16.97 9.54 -4.59
CA SER A 35 -16.69 9.07 -3.23
C SER A 35 -15.92 7.73 -3.23
N GLN A 36 -16.35 6.79 -4.08
CA GLN A 36 -15.67 5.50 -4.21
C GLN A 36 -14.27 5.65 -4.83
N ALA A 37 -14.12 6.51 -5.84
CA ALA A 37 -12.84 6.79 -6.47
C ALA A 37 -11.86 7.47 -5.49
N ALA A 38 -12.35 8.42 -4.70
CA ALA A 38 -11.56 9.08 -3.66
C ALA A 38 -11.13 8.11 -2.56
N GLU A 39 -12.03 7.23 -2.11
CA GLU A 39 -11.73 6.17 -1.14
C GLU A 39 -10.64 5.23 -1.66
N ALA A 40 -10.76 4.76 -2.90
CA ALA A 40 -9.76 3.90 -3.54
C ALA A 40 -8.39 4.60 -3.67
N GLY A 41 -8.38 5.88 -4.08
CA GLY A 41 -7.15 6.68 -4.16
C GLY A 41 -6.48 6.85 -2.80
N LEU A 42 -7.27 7.14 -1.77
CA LEU A 42 -6.77 7.30 -0.41
C LEU A 42 -6.18 6.00 0.15
N VAL A 43 -6.83 4.86 -0.09
CA VAL A 43 -6.31 3.54 0.32
C VAL A 43 -4.95 3.27 -0.32
N ARG A 44 -4.78 3.57 -1.61
CA ARG A 44 -3.50 3.39 -2.31
C ARG A 44 -2.41 4.28 -1.72
N ALA A 45 -2.68 5.58 -1.57
CA ALA A 45 -1.72 6.53 -1.02
C ALA A 45 -1.29 6.17 0.41
N VAL A 46 -2.24 5.72 1.25
CA VAL A 46 -1.94 5.24 2.62
C VAL A 46 -1.09 3.98 2.60
N ALA A 47 -1.40 3.02 1.73
CA ALA A 47 -0.64 1.78 1.59
C ALA A 47 0.81 2.06 1.15
N GLU A 48 1.00 2.94 0.16
CA GLU A 48 2.31 3.36 -0.33
C GLU A 48 3.14 4.03 0.78
N GLN A 49 2.56 5.00 1.49
CA GLN A 49 3.24 5.68 2.59
C GLN A 49 3.59 4.74 3.74
N ARG A 50 2.72 3.77 4.01
CA ARG A 50 2.99 2.75 5.03
C ARG A 50 4.11 1.80 4.60
N ALA A 51 4.13 1.39 3.34
CA ALA A 51 5.20 0.57 2.79
C ALA A 51 6.54 1.32 2.79
N GLU A 52 6.54 2.61 2.48
CA GLU A 52 7.71 3.48 2.56
C GLU A 52 8.25 3.56 3.99
N ARG A 53 7.37 3.86 4.96
CA ARG A 53 7.76 3.88 6.38
C ARG A 53 8.26 2.54 6.87
N TRP A 54 7.63 1.44 6.44
CA TRP A 54 8.08 0.10 6.79
C TRP A 54 9.47 -0.19 6.21
N ARG A 55 9.73 0.15 4.95
CA ARG A 55 11.05 0.01 4.33
C ARG A 55 12.12 0.82 5.05
N GLN A 56 11.81 2.04 5.48
CA GLN A 56 12.74 2.87 6.26
C GLN A 56 13.03 2.26 7.63
N GLN A 57 12.01 1.75 8.33
CA GLN A 57 12.18 1.14 9.65
C GLN A 57 12.87 -0.22 9.61
N ASN A 58 12.69 -0.99 8.53
CA ASN A 58 13.25 -2.33 8.40
C ASN A 58 14.55 -2.34 7.59
N ARG A 59 15.10 -1.18 7.22
CA ARG A 59 16.28 -1.08 6.37
C ARG A 59 17.49 -1.78 6.99
N GLU A 60 17.75 -1.55 8.28
CA GLU A 60 18.85 -2.21 9.00
C GLU A 60 18.62 -3.72 9.16
N ALA A 61 17.38 -4.15 9.39
CA ALA A 61 17.03 -5.58 9.48
C ALA A 61 17.18 -6.30 8.14
N ILE A 62 16.81 -5.63 7.04
CA ILE A 62 16.96 -6.14 5.68
C ILE A 62 18.44 -6.17 5.28
N GLU A 63 19.22 -5.12 5.57
CA GLU A 63 20.66 -5.10 5.30
C GLU A 63 21.42 -6.16 6.11
N SER A 64 21.09 -6.33 7.40
CA SER A 64 21.65 -7.40 8.24
C SER A 64 21.31 -8.80 7.70
N SER A 65 20.05 -9.01 7.30
CA SER A 65 19.62 -10.28 6.72
C SER A 65 20.26 -10.54 5.34
N ASN A 66 20.44 -9.51 4.53
CA ASN A 66 21.13 -9.61 3.24
C ASN A 66 22.62 -9.90 3.43
N ALA A 67 23.28 -9.22 4.36
CA ALA A 67 24.69 -9.46 4.69
C ALA A 67 24.91 -10.88 5.24
N PHE A 68 23.95 -11.40 6.02
CA PHE A 68 23.96 -12.79 6.48
C PHE A 68 23.82 -13.79 5.32
N VAL A 69 22.92 -13.54 4.36
CA VAL A 69 22.76 -14.37 3.16
C VAL A 69 23.98 -14.30 2.24
N ASP A 70 24.61 -13.13 2.12
CA ASP A 70 25.81 -12.95 1.29
C ASP A 70 27.04 -13.63 1.94
N ALA A 71 27.14 -13.60 3.26
CA ALA A 71 28.22 -14.24 4.01
C ALA A 71 28.06 -15.77 4.17
N HIS A 72 26.82 -16.27 4.28
CA HIS A 72 26.55 -17.69 4.58
C HIS A 72 25.89 -18.47 3.44
N GLY A 73 25.53 -17.80 2.34
CA GLY A 73 24.75 -18.37 1.27
C GLY A 73 23.28 -18.58 1.67
N LEU A 74 22.42 -18.81 0.67
CA LEU A 74 21.01 -19.13 0.90
C LEU A 74 20.90 -20.50 1.60
N PRO A 75 20.36 -20.58 2.83
CA PRO A 75 20.31 -21.84 3.58
C PRO A 75 19.51 -22.95 2.87
N LEU A 76 18.60 -22.56 1.98
CA LEU A 76 17.69 -23.45 1.25
C LEU A 76 18.15 -23.80 -0.17
N ALA A 77 19.30 -23.30 -0.64
CA ALA A 77 19.79 -23.61 -2.00
C ALA A 77 20.13 -25.10 -2.21
N GLY A 78 20.30 -25.87 -1.14
CA GLY A 78 20.56 -27.32 -1.21
C GLY A 78 19.31 -28.21 -1.12
N HIS A 79 18.10 -27.66 -0.97
CA HIS A 79 16.85 -28.43 -0.82
C HIS A 79 15.77 -28.02 -1.85
N ALA A 80 16.18 -27.60 -3.05
CA ALA A 80 15.32 -27.72 -4.22
C ALA A 80 15.43 -29.16 -4.74
N MET A 81 14.95 -30.12 -3.96
CA MET A 81 14.90 -31.52 -4.38
C MET A 81 13.45 -31.99 -4.29
N PHE A 82 12.96 -32.45 -5.46
CA PHE A 82 11.75 -33.21 -5.80
C PHE A 82 10.37 -32.63 -5.47
#